data_AF-A0AAE0KTA4-F1
#
_entry.id   AF-A0AAE0KTA4-F1
#
_cell.length_a   1.000
_cell.length_b   1.000
_cell.length_c   1.000
_cell.angle_alpha   90.00
_cell.angle_beta   90.00
_cell.angle_gamma   90.00
#
_symmetry.space_group_name_H-M   'P 1'
#
loop_
_entity.id
_entity.type
_entity.pdbx_description
1 polymer ?
#
loop_
_entity_poly.entity_id
_entity_poly.type
_entity_poly.pdbx_seq_one_letter_code
_entity_poly.pdbx_strand_id
1 'polypeptide(L)'
;MDVLQSWAREHGCPWDASACAAAAGGGPLEALQSAREPGCPWDANTCHYAMEGYMAPELASTGPTTATDMYAYGMTFAAVAPPDGQREAELRELLRGLTAEDPGMRPSAAEACQHPYFAGVWEWQRTQMRVCCVKVELSTCGGAEHSLSDGVECSNRGGPAHFVCGRCLAAHARRESEGRESRVRCPCAPGASMHTNEQDPTVAECESCDYTDMELAQHLRPAEFELYMSGRKRCLQEAMLQEVQASQVEVLREEMEQLRRCKICYTAEANAVFMDCGHFGACLDCAHRARSRGCPFCRLPVRQIQQVFTS
;
A
#
# COMPACT_ATOMS: atom_id res chain seq x y z
N MET A 1 -25.97 -4.80 -40.08
CA MET A 1 -26.76 -5.70 -39.20
C MET A 1 -28.27 -5.47 -39.38
N ASP A 2 -28.72 -4.26 -39.70
CA ASP A 2 -30.14 -3.88 -39.88
C ASP A 2 -30.95 -4.74 -40.87
N VAL A 3 -30.32 -5.17 -41.97
CA VAL A 3 -30.98 -6.03 -42.98
C VAL A 3 -31.29 -7.42 -42.42
N LEU A 4 -30.39 -7.98 -41.60
CA LEU A 4 -30.56 -9.31 -41.00
C LEU A 4 -31.65 -9.29 -39.92
N GLN A 5 -31.69 -8.22 -39.13
CA GLN A 5 -32.71 -8.02 -38.10
C GLN A 5 -34.11 -7.80 -38.70
N SER A 6 -34.19 -7.02 -39.78
CA SER A 6 -35.46 -6.79 -40.50
C SER A 6 -35.97 -8.09 -41.13
N TRP A 7 -35.08 -8.86 -41.75
CA TRP A 7 -35.40 -10.17 -42.31
C TRP A 7 -35.91 -11.16 -41.26
N ALA A 8 -35.23 -11.26 -40.11
CA ALA A 8 -35.63 -12.15 -39.02
C ALA A 8 -37.03 -11.80 -38.46
N ARG A 9 -37.34 -10.50 -38.34
CA ARG A 9 -38.67 -10.03 -37.92
C ARG A 9 -39.75 -10.34 -38.93
N GLU A 10 -39.47 -10.13 -40.21
CA GLU A 10 -40.40 -10.43 -41.31
C GLU A 10 -40.68 -11.93 -41.46
N HIS A 11 -39.72 -12.79 -41.08
CA HIS A 11 -39.84 -14.25 -41.15
C HIS A 11 -40.30 -14.88 -39.82
N GLY A 12 -40.75 -14.08 -38.86
CA GLY A 12 -41.34 -14.56 -37.61
C GLY A 12 -40.35 -15.14 -36.61
N CYS A 13 -39.06 -14.84 -36.73
CA CYS A 13 -38.08 -15.24 -35.71
C CYS A 13 -38.38 -14.52 -34.38
N PRO A 14 -38.45 -15.23 -33.25
CA PRO A 14 -38.71 -14.64 -31.94
C PRO A 14 -37.66 -13.58 -31.57
N TRP A 15 -38.12 -12.39 -31.17
CA TRP A 15 -37.27 -11.31 -30.67
C TRP A 15 -37.30 -11.26 -29.13
N ASP A 16 -36.98 -12.40 -28.52
CA ASP A 16 -36.97 -12.63 -27.07
C ASP A 16 -35.55 -12.68 -26.50
N ALA A 17 -35.40 -13.07 -25.22
CA ALA A 17 -34.10 -13.07 -24.54
C ALA A 17 -33.05 -13.97 -25.20
N SER A 18 -33.46 -14.97 -25.99
CA SER A 18 -32.54 -15.82 -26.75
C SER A 18 -31.83 -15.06 -27.87
N ALA A 19 -32.47 -14.05 -28.47
CA ALA A 19 -31.87 -13.20 -29.50
C ALA A 19 -30.75 -12.33 -28.91
N CYS A 20 -30.97 -11.76 -27.73
CA CYS A 20 -29.95 -11.01 -26.99
C CYS A 20 -28.83 -11.92 -26.48
N ALA A 21 -29.14 -13.13 -26.01
CA ALA A 21 -28.16 -14.12 -25.60
C ALA A 21 -27.27 -14.58 -26.76
N ALA A 22 -27.83 -14.87 -27.94
CA ALA A 22 -27.07 -15.21 -29.13
C ALA A 22 -26.21 -14.04 -29.63
N ALA A 23 -26.72 -12.81 -29.57
CA ALA A 23 -25.95 -11.61 -29.89
C ALA A 23 -24.77 -11.41 -28.92
N ALA A 24 -24.96 -11.72 -27.64
CA ALA A 24 -23.90 -11.68 -26.64
C ALA A 24 -22.83 -12.77 -26.86
N GLY A 25 -23.24 -14.00 -27.21
CA GLY A 25 -22.32 -15.10 -27.53
C GLY A 25 -21.57 -14.97 -28.85
N GLY A 26 -22.02 -14.09 -29.74
CA GLY A 26 -21.35 -13.78 -31.00
C GLY A 26 -20.12 -12.87 -30.87
N GLY A 27 -19.85 -12.31 -29.67
CA GLY A 27 -18.66 -11.53 -29.36
C GLY A 27 -18.89 -10.01 -29.21
N PRO A 28 -19.02 -9.22 -30.29
CA PRO A 28 -18.95 -7.76 -30.20
C PRO A 28 -20.10 -7.15 -29.39
N LEU A 29 -19.76 -6.22 -28.50
CA LEU A 29 -20.70 -5.46 -27.69
C LEU A 29 -21.73 -4.71 -28.56
N GLU A 30 -21.35 -4.29 -29.77
CA GLU A 30 -22.20 -3.61 -30.74
C GLU A 30 -23.37 -4.48 -31.20
N ALA A 31 -23.18 -5.80 -31.30
CA ALA A 31 -24.25 -6.72 -31.67
C ALA A 31 -25.31 -6.81 -30.56
N LEU A 32 -24.88 -6.83 -29.30
CA LEU A 32 -25.77 -6.81 -28.13
C LEU A 32 -26.47 -5.45 -27.97
N GLN A 33 -25.75 -4.34 -28.17
CA GLN A 33 -26.32 -2.98 -28.14
C GLN A 33 -27.40 -2.82 -29.22
N SER A 34 -27.10 -3.24 -30.45
CA SER A 34 -28.05 -3.19 -31.57
C SER A 34 -29.27 -4.10 -31.36
N ALA A 35 -29.10 -5.26 -30.70
CA ALA A 35 -30.21 -6.12 -30.33
C ALA A 35 -31.09 -5.47 -29.24
N ARG A 36 -30.47 -4.72 -28.32
CA ARG A 36 -31.12 -4.04 -27.19
C ARG A 36 -31.89 -2.79 -27.58
N GLU A 37 -31.39 -2.00 -28.53
CA GLU A 37 -32.03 -0.76 -29.03
C GLU A 37 -33.52 -0.91 -29.35
N PRO A 38 -33.99 -1.97 -30.04
CA PRO A 38 -35.41 -2.17 -30.29
C PRO A 38 -36.17 -2.87 -29.15
N GLY A 39 -35.61 -2.89 -27.94
CA GLY A 39 -36.29 -3.37 -26.72
C GLY A 39 -36.22 -4.88 -26.49
N CYS A 40 -35.25 -5.59 -27.10
CA CYS A 40 -35.03 -7.02 -26.81
C CYS A 40 -34.82 -7.23 -25.30
N PRO A 41 -35.57 -8.14 -24.65
CA PRO A 41 -35.35 -8.48 -23.25
C PRO A 41 -34.03 -9.23 -23.08
N TRP A 42 -33.40 -9.14 -21.91
CA TRP A 42 -32.24 -9.92 -21.52
C TRP A 42 -32.56 -10.73 -20.27
N ASP A 43 -31.81 -11.80 -20.04
CA ASP A 43 -31.96 -12.68 -18.88
C ASP A 43 -30.58 -13.16 -18.39
N ALA A 44 -30.55 -14.03 -17.38
CA ALA A 44 -29.30 -14.57 -16.84
C ALA A 44 -28.46 -15.32 -17.89
N ASN A 45 -29.10 -15.88 -18.93
CA ASN A 45 -28.38 -16.53 -20.03
C ASN A 45 -27.62 -15.52 -20.88
N THR A 46 -28.07 -14.27 -20.98
CA THR A 46 -27.35 -13.22 -21.73
C THR A 46 -25.93 -13.02 -21.21
N CYS A 47 -25.73 -13.01 -19.89
CA CYS A 47 -24.40 -12.93 -19.28
C CYS A 47 -23.58 -14.23 -19.46
N HIS A 48 -24.26 -15.39 -19.44
CA HIS A 48 -23.61 -16.68 -19.67
C HIS A 48 -23.03 -16.78 -21.09
N TYR A 49 -23.84 -16.48 -22.10
CA TYR A 49 -23.41 -16.49 -23.49
C TYR A 49 -22.40 -15.39 -23.80
N ALA A 50 -22.53 -14.20 -23.19
CA ALA A 50 -21.49 -13.16 -23.29
C ALA A 50 -20.12 -13.70 -22.89
N MET A 51 -20.04 -14.47 -21.81
CA MET A 51 -18.78 -15.08 -21.37
C MET A 51 -18.31 -16.17 -22.35
N GLU A 52 -19.20 -17.00 -22.89
CA GLU A 52 -18.85 -18.02 -23.89
C GLU A 52 -18.13 -17.45 -25.12
N GLY A 53 -18.50 -16.25 -25.57
CA GLY A 53 -17.83 -15.57 -26.68
C GLY A 53 -16.36 -15.20 -26.43
N TYR A 54 -15.90 -15.20 -25.19
CA TYR A 54 -14.52 -14.86 -24.79
C TYR A 54 -13.74 -16.05 -24.23
N MET A 55 -14.39 -17.22 -24.06
CA MET A 55 -13.74 -18.42 -23.51
C MET A 55 -12.93 -19.17 -24.57
N ALA A 56 -11.77 -19.66 -24.16
CA ALA A 56 -10.94 -20.51 -25.01
C ALA A 56 -11.67 -21.82 -25.36
N PRO A 57 -11.58 -22.33 -26.62
CA PRO A 57 -12.30 -23.53 -27.05
C PRO A 57 -12.01 -24.76 -26.18
N GLU A 58 -10.79 -24.87 -25.67
CA GLU A 58 -10.34 -25.99 -24.85
C GLU A 58 -10.63 -25.82 -23.35
N LEU A 59 -11.12 -24.66 -22.90
CA LEU A 59 -11.31 -24.37 -21.46
C LEU A 59 -12.17 -25.42 -20.75
N ALA A 60 -13.21 -25.93 -21.42
CA ALA A 60 -14.09 -26.96 -20.87
C ALA A 60 -13.41 -28.31 -20.68
N SER A 61 -12.36 -28.62 -21.46
CA SER A 61 -11.68 -29.92 -21.43
C SER A 61 -10.36 -29.89 -20.65
N THR A 62 -9.65 -28.76 -20.64
CA THR A 62 -8.34 -28.61 -19.98
C THR A 62 -8.41 -27.85 -18.66
N GLY A 63 -9.49 -27.12 -18.41
CA GLY A 63 -9.57 -26.16 -17.30
C GLY A 63 -8.74 -24.90 -17.56
N PRO A 64 -8.66 -23.98 -16.59
CA PRO A 64 -7.92 -22.73 -16.76
C PRO A 64 -6.42 -22.99 -16.85
N THR A 65 -5.79 -22.43 -17.88
CA THR A 65 -4.36 -22.47 -18.13
C THR A 65 -3.88 -21.10 -18.61
N THR A 66 -2.57 -20.88 -18.64
CA THR A 66 -2.00 -19.68 -19.26
C THR A 66 -2.43 -19.52 -20.72
N ALA A 67 -2.59 -20.60 -21.47
CA ALA A 67 -3.05 -20.52 -22.86
C ALA A 67 -4.52 -20.10 -22.98
N THR A 68 -5.39 -20.51 -22.03
CA THR A 68 -6.79 -20.07 -22.02
C THR A 68 -6.91 -18.59 -21.63
N ASP A 69 -6.05 -18.12 -20.72
CA ASP A 69 -5.98 -16.70 -20.35
C ASP A 69 -5.54 -15.84 -21.54
N MET A 70 -4.53 -16.29 -22.30
CA MET A 70 -4.05 -15.58 -23.48
C MET A 70 -5.10 -15.48 -24.59
N TYR A 71 -5.97 -16.49 -24.72
CA TYR A 71 -7.11 -16.45 -25.64
C TYR A 71 -8.16 -15.43 -25.19
N ALA A 72 -8.56 -15.48 -23.92
CA ALA A 72 -9.52 -14.52 -23.36
C ALA A 72 -9.00 -13.08 -23.46
N TYR A 73 -7.69 -12.89 -23.22
CA TYR A 73 -7.01 -11.62 -23.45
C TYR A 73 -7.10 -11.20 -24.91
N GLY A 74 -6.81 -12.09 -25.88
CA GLY A 74 -6.94 -11.81 -27.31
C GLY A 74 -8.36 -11.39 -27.72
N MET A 75 -9.39 -12.09 -27.25
CA MET A 75 -10.79 -11.76 -27.53
C MET A 75 -11.19 -10.40 -26.92
N THR A 76 -10.74 -10.13 -25.70
CA THR A 76 -10.94 -8.82 -25.05
C THR A 76 -10.22 -7.72 -25.83
N PHE A 77 -8.99 -7.98 -26.22
CA PHE A 77 -8.15 -7.04 -26.94
C PHE A 77 -8.72 -6.69 -28.30
N ALA A 78 -9.26 -7.67 -29.03
CA ALA A 78 -9.97 -7.46 -30.29
C ALA A 78 -11.19 -6.55 -30.15
N ALA A 79 -11.90 -6.63 -29.01
CA ALA A 79 -13.08 -5.82 -28.75
C ALA A 79 -12.78 -4.36 -28.38
N VAL A 80 -11.60 -4.08 -27.81
CA VAL A 80 -11.24 -2.75 -27.29
C VAL A 80 -10.15 -2.04 -28.09
N ALA A 81 -9.41 -2.75 -28.93
CA ALA A 81 -8.34 -2.15 -29.72
C ALA A 81 -8.94 -1.08 -30.66
N PRO A 82 -8.41 0.17 -30.63
CA PRO A 82 -8.93 1.21 -31.49
C PRO A 82 -8.73 0.83 -32.96
N PRO A 83 -9.63 1.25 -33.87
CA PRO A 83 -9.41 1.13 -35.31
C PRO A 83 -8.29 2.09 -35.71
N ASP A 84 -7.05 1.72 -35.44
CA ASP A 84 -5.87 2.50 -35.78
C ASP A 84 -5.31 2.05 -37.14
N GLY A 85 -5.51 2.90 -38.15
CA GLY A 85 -5.15 2.61 -39.54
C GLY A 85 -3.65 2.50 -39.81
N GLN A 86 -2.78 2.79 -38.83
CA GLN A 86 -1.33 2.72 -39.03
C GLN A 86 -0.70 1.37 -38.65
N ARG A 87 -1.39 0.51 -37.87
CA ARG A 87 -0.84 -0.76 -37.34
C ARG A 87 -1.81 -1.94 -37.42
N GLU A 88 -2.74 -1.86 -38.36
CA GLU A 88 -3.79 -2.85 -38.52
C GLU A 88 -3.23 -4.24 -38.90
N ALA A 89 -2.12 -4.27 -39.64
CA ALA A 89 -1.46 -5.52 -40.03
C ALA A 89 -0.87 -6.24 -38.80
N GLU A 90 -0.15 -5.51 -37.95
CA GLU A 90 0.45 -6.02 -36.73
C GLU A 90 -0.62 -6.40 -35.69
N LEU A 91 -1.71 -5.63 -35.60
CA LEU A 91 -2.85 -5.98 -34.74
C LEU A 91 -3.46 -7.31 -35.17
N ARG A 92 -3.71 -7.48 -36.47
CA ARG A 92 -4.30 -8.69 -37.02
C ARG A 92 -3.40 -9.92 -36.82
N GLU A 93 -2.09 -9.74 -36.95
CA GLU A 93 -1.10 -10.79 -36.67
C GLU A 93 -1.11 -11.19 -35.19
N LEU A 94 -1.04 -10.21 -34.28
CA LEU A 94 -1.09 -10.43 -32.84
C LEU A 94 -2.37 -11.16 -32.42
N LEU A 95 -3.53 -10.68 -32.89
CA LEU A 95 -4.82 -11.29 -32.57
C LEU A 95 -4.90 -12.72 -33.09
N ARG A 96 -4.42 -12.99 -34.30
CA ARG A 96 -4.38 -14.35 -34.86
C ARG A 96 -3.56 -15.31 -33.97
N GLY A 97 -2.46 -14.84 -33.39
CA GLY A 97 -1.66 -15.62 -32.44
C GLY A 97 -2.38 -15.82 -31.11
N LEU A 98 -2.93 -14.76 -30.53
CA LEU A 98 -3.61 -14.81 -29.22
C LEU A 98 -4.87 -15.68 -29.26
N THR A 99 -5.64 -15.62 -30.35
CA THR A 99 -6.91 -16.33 -30.50
C THR A 99 -6.77 -17.61 -31.36
N ALA A 100 -5.57 -18.19 -31.45
CA ALA A 100 -5.35 -19.41 -32.20
C ALA A 100 -6.15 -20.59 -31.61
N GLU A 101 -6.74 -21.45 -32.45
CA GLU A 101 -7.46 -22.64 -31.97
C GLU A 101 -6.55 -23.61 -31.22
N ASP A 102 -5.33 -23.81 -31.72
CA ASP A 102 -4.30 -24.60 -31.04
C ASP A 102 -3.67 -23.81 -29.89
N PRO A 103 -3.80 -24.27 -28.62
CA PRO A 103 -3.24 -23.59 -27.47
C PRO A 103 -1.71 -23.48 -27.51
N GLY A 104 -1.02 -24.43 -28.16
CA GLY A 104 0.45 -24.43 -28.27
C GLY A 104 1.00 -23.35 -29.21
N MET A 105 0.13 -22.77 -30.04
CA MET A 105 0.47 -21.69 -30.97
C MET A 105 0.28 -20.30 -30.35
N ARG A 106 -0.36 -20.21 -29.18
CA ARG A 106 -0.61 -18.94 -28.49
C ARG A 106 0.66 -18.49 -27.78
N PRO A 107 1.09 -17.22 -27.96
CA PRO A 107 2.25 -16.71 -27.24
C PRO A 107 1.95 -16.63 -25.75
N SER A 108 2.98 -16.77 -24.92
CA SER A 108 2.92 -16.33 -23.53
C SER A 108 2.72 -14.82 -23.44
N ALA A 109 2.27 -14.32 -22.28
CA ALA A 109 2.16 -12.88 -22.04
C ALA A 109 3.48 -12.13 -22.31
N ALA A 110 4.61 -12.72 -21.94
CA ALA A 110 5.94 -12.14 -22.16
C ALA A 110 6.31 -12.06 -23.65
N GLU A 111 5.96 -13.06 -24.45
CA GLU A 111 6.18 -13.06 -25.91
C GLU A 111 5.21 -12.10 -26.61
N ALA A 112 3.94 -12.05 -26.19
CA ALA A 112 2.95 -11.12 -26.71
C ALA A 112 3.37 -9.65 -26.49
N CYS A 113 3.92 -9.32 -25.32
CA CYS A 113 4.44 -7.98 -25.03
C CYS A 113 5.60 -7.54 -25.95
N GLN A 114 6.34 -8.49 -26.53
CA GLN A 114 7.43 -8.21 -27.46
C GLN A 114 6.95 -8.02 -28.90
N HIS A 115 5.66 -8.22 -29.17
CA HIS A 115 5.11 -8.10 -30.51
C HIS A 115 5.23 -6.66 -31.07
N PRO A 116 5.59 -6.48 -32.36
CA PRO A 116 5.77 -5.16 -32.98
C PRO A 116 4.58 -4.21 -32.84
N TYR A 117 3.36 -4.74 -32.75
CA TYR A 117 2.14 -3.96 -32.48
C TYR A 117 2.32 -3.03 -31.26
N PHE A 118 2.90 -3.55 -30.18
CA PHE A 118 3.11 -2.79 -28.96
C PHE A 118 4.36 -1.88 -29.00
N ALA A 119 5.23 -1.97 -30.01
CA ALA A 119 6.50 -1.23 -30.04
C ALA A 119 6.32 0.28 -29.79
N GLY A 120 5.31 0.89 -30.43
CA GLY A 120 4.97 2.30 -30.18
C GLY A 120 3.98 2.56 -29.05
N VAL A 121 3.27 1.55 -28.54
CA VAL A 121 2.53 1.67 -27.27
C VAL A 121 3.52 1.78 -26.12
N TRP A 122 4.59 0.96 -26.17
CA TRP A 122 5.71 1.03 -25.25
C TRP A 122 6.57 2.27 -25.49
N GLU A 123 6.76 2.72 -26.74
CA GLU A 123 7.39 4.00 -27.00
C GLU A 123 6.58 5.15 -26.40
N TRP A 124 5.26 5.19 -26.59
CA TRP A 124 4.35 6.14 -25.97
C TRP A 124 4.32 6.06 -24.43
N GLN A 125 4.30 4.87 -23.83
CA GLN A 125 4.45 4.70 -22.38
C GLN A 125 5.83 5.18 -21.89
N ARG A 126 6.89 4.94 -22.67
CA ARG A 126 8.25 5.48 -22.43
C ARG A 126 8.32 6.99 -22.65
N THR A 127 7.45 7.59 -23.48
CA THR A 127 7.41 9.04 -23.78
C THR A 127 6.35 9.83 -23.02
N GLN A 128 5.53 9.21 -22.16
CA GLN A 128 4.79 9.99 -21.16
C GLN A 128 5.84 10.68 -20.27
N MET A 129 6.09 11.96 -20.55
CA MET A 129 7.04 12.84 -19.88
C MET A 129 6.71 12.93 -18.40
N ARG A 130 7.16 11.95 -17.62
CA ARG A 130 7.07 12.02 -16.18
C ARG A 130 8.16 12.95 -15.72
N VAL A 131 7.70 14.02 -15.12
CA VAL A 131 8.50 15.04 -14.52
C VAL A 131 8.89 14.51 -13.13
N CYS A 132 10.20 14.36 -12.89
CA CYS A 132 10.70 14.02 -11.55
C CYS A 132 10.17 15.06 -10.54
N CYS A 133 10.04 14.71 -9.26
CA CYS A 133 9.65 15.64 -8.17
C CYS A 133 10.36 17.01 -8.20
N VAL A 134 11.56 17.10 -8.80
CA VAL A 134 12.33 18.36 -9.00
C VAL A 134 12.08 19.08 -10.33
N LYS A 135 11.00 18.77 -11.04
CA LYS A 135 10.67 19.35 -12.35
C LYS A 135 11.71 19.13 -13.45
N VAL A 136 12.41 17.99 -13.39
CA VAL A 136 13.40 17.57 -14.39
C VAL A 136 12.79 16.46 -15.23
N GLU A 137 12.80 16.62 -16.55
CA GLU A 137 12.43 15.55 -17.48
C GLU A 137 13.37 14.35 -17.27
N LEU A 138 12.82 13.15 -17.03
CA LEU A 138 13.64 11.97 -16.76
C LEU A 138 14.61 11.64 -17.91
N SER A 139 14.25 12.00 -19.15
CA SER A 139 15.12 11.93 -20.34
C SER A 139 16.42 12.74 -20.19
N THR A 140 16.38 13.83 -19.41
CA THR A 140 17.54 14.71 -19.16
C THR A 140 18.38 14.28 -17.95
N CYS A 141 17.92 13.28 -17.18
CA CYS A 141 18.65 12.70 -16.05
C CYS A 141 19.75 11.72 -16.49
N GLY A 142 20.83 12.26 -17.05
CA GLY A 142 22.08 11.50 -17.26
C GLY A 142 22.11 10.56 -18.46
N GLY A 143 21.20 10.71 -19.44
CA GLY A 143 21.30 10.08 -20.75
C GLY A 143 21.05 8.56 -20.79
N ALA A 144 20.49 7.97 -19.74
CA ALA A 144 20.00 6.59 -19.75
C ALA A 144 18.47 6.59 -19.68
N GLU A 145 17.83 5.76 -20.50
CA GLU A 145 16.41 5.44 -20.39
C GLU A 145 16.14 4.90 -18.97
N HIS A 146 15.42 5.65 -18.14
CA HIS A 146 14.95 5.15 -16.84
C HIS A 146 13.64 4.39 -17.08
N SER A 147 13.59 3.11 -16.72
CA SER A 147 12.37 2.30 -16.85
C SER A 147 11.34 2.72 -15.81
N LEU A 148 10.05 2.54 -16.13
CA LEU A 148 8.95 2.75 -15.17
C LEU A 148 9.09 1.87 -13.91
N SER A 149 9.80 0.74 -14.02
CA SER A 149 10.16 -0.12 -12.89
C SER A 149 11.14 0.51 -11.92
N ASP A 150 11.81 1.61 -12.29
CA ASP A 150 12.93 2.15 -11.52
C ASP A 150 12.47 3.23 -10.54
N GLY A 151 11.18 3.46 -10.33
CA GLY A 151 10.71 4.50 -9.42
C GLY A 151 9.25 4.34 -9.02
N VAL A 152 8.77 5.26 -8.20
CA VAL A 152 7.44 5.21 -7.60
C VAL A 152 6.63 6.43 -8.03
N GLU A 153 5.37 6.20 -8.38
CA GLU A 153 4.38 7.27 -8.48
C GLU A 153 3.92 7.64 -7.08
N CYS A 154 4.07 8.92 -6.70
CA CYS A 154 3.57 9.36 -5.40
C CYS A 154 2.03 9.27 -5.41
N SER A 155 1.50 8.48 -4.47
CA SER A 155 0.07 8.21 -4.27
C SER A 155 -0.65 9.36 -3.58
N ASN A 156 -0.34 10.60 -3.97
CA ASN A 156 -0.94 11.78 -3.36
C ASN A 156 -2.45 11.82 -3.65
N ARG A 157 -3.27 11.85 -2.60
CA ARG A 157 -4.74 11.87 -2.71
C ARG A 157 -5.34 13.27 -2.92
N GLY A 158 -4.52 14.33 -2.89
CA GLY A 158 -4.98 15.72 -2.90
C GLY A 158 -4.28 16.69 -3.85
N GLY A 159 -3.25 16.29 -4.60
CA GLY A 159 -2.47 17.18 -5.47
C GLY A 159 -1.91 16.49 -6.72
N PRO A 160 -1.06 17.17 -7.51
CA PRO A 160 -0.59 16.65 -8.79
C PRO A 160 0.26 15.39 -8.61
N ALA A 161 -0.12 14.32 -9.31
CA ALA A 161 0.65 13.09 -9.38
C ALA A 161 2.06 13.38 -9.92
N HIS A 162 3.08 12.88 -9.23
CA HIS A 162 4.48 13.05 -9.62
C HIS A 162 5.25 11.76 -9.44
N PHE A 163 6.38 11.66 -10.13
CA PHE A 163 7.23 10.48 -10.15
C PHE A 163 8.54 10.74 -9.39
N VAL A 164 8.96 9.76 -8.59
CA VAL A 164 10.26 9.76 -7.92
C VAL A 164 11.09 8.61 -8.48
N CYS A 165 12.21 8.96 -9.12
CA CYS A 165 13.13 7.95 -9.65
C CYS A 165 13.88 7.22 -8.53
N GLY A 166 14.33 6.01 -8.81
CA GLY A 166 14.95 5.11 -7.83
C GLY A 166 16.24 5.65 -7.23
N ARG A 167 16.95 6.53 -7.96
CA ARG A 167 18.11 7.24 -7.41
C ARG A 167 17.72 8.25 -6.32
N CYS A 168 16.62 8.98 -6.52
CA CYS A 168 16.07 9.85 -5.49
C CYS A 168 15.49 9.02 -4.34
N LEU A 169 14.76 7.94 -4.65
CA LEU A 169 14.21 7.00 -3.67
C LEU A 169 15.31 6.45 -2.76
N ALA A 170 16.42 5.98 -3.33
CA ALA A 170 17.56 5.48 -2.57
C ALA A 170 18.27 6.57 -1.77
N ALA A 171 18.26 7.83 -2.23
CA ALA A 171 18.79 8.95 -1.45
C ALA A 171 17.92 9.26 -0.23
N HIS A 172 16.59 9.25 -0.40
CA HIS A 172 15.61 9.41 0.69
C HIS A 172 15.75 8.29 1.72
N ALA A 173 15.68 7.03 1.27
CA ALA A 173 15.83 5.86 2.14
C ALA A 173 17.15 5.88 2.93
N ARG A 174 18.26 6.31 2.33
CA ARG A 174 19.53 6.48 3.04
C ARG A 174 19.45 7.52 4.16
N ARG A 175 18.89 8.71 3.89
CA ARG A 175 18.75 9.77 4.91
C ARG A 175 17.87 9.33 6.07
N GLU A 176 16.75 8.68 5.76
CA GLU A 176 15.83 8.15 6.75
C GLU A 176 16.49 7.08 7.62
N SER A 177 17.27 6.17 7.01
CA SER A 177 18.04 5.14 7.73
C SER A 177 19.09 5.72 8.70
N GLU A 178 19.53 6.95 8.46
CA GLU A 178 20.50 7.69 9.28
C GLU A 178 19.82 8.60 10.32
N GLY A 179 18.48 8.62 10.39
CA GLY A 179 17.73 9.53 11.25
C GLY A 179 17.92 11.01 10.88
N ARG A 180 18.21 11.29 9.61
CA ARG A 180 18.42 12.65 9.09
C ARG A 180 17.18 13.17 8.39
N GLU A 181 17.09 14.49 8.25
CA GLU A 181 16.04 15.16 7.47
C GLU A 181 15.96 14.56 6.05
N SER A 182 14.73 14.31 5.59
CA SER A 182 14.40 13.71 4.28
C SER A 182 14.77 14.59 3.08
N ARG A 183 15.51 15.67 3.32
CA ARG A 183 15.85 16.66 2.31
C ARG A 183 17.06 16.21 1.50
N VAL A 184 16.82 15.87 0.24
CA VAL A 184 17.85 15.37 -0.69
C VAL A 184 17.98 16.28 -1.90
N ARG A 185 19.20 16.33 -2.46
CA ARG A 185 19.44 16.90 -3.78
C ARG A 185 19.33 15.76 -4.78
N CYS A 186 18.59 15.97 -5.87
CA CYS A 186 18.45 14.94 -6.91
C CYS A 186 19.84 14.54 -7.43
N PRO A 187 20.25 13.26 -7.30
CA PRO A 187 21.56 12.82 -7.79
C PRO A 187 21.71 12.96 -9.30
N CYS A 188 20.58 12.97 -10.02
CA CYS A 188 20.54 13.11 -11.47
C CYS A 188 20.59 14.57 -11.95
N ALA A 189 20.30 15.53 -11.06
CA ALA A 189 20.34 16.96 -11.36
C ALA A 189 21.00 17.72 -10.20
N PRO A 190 22.34 17.69 -10.10
CA PRO A 190 23.06 18.34 -9.00
C PRO A 190 22.83 19.85 -8.92
N GLY A 191 22.42 20.50 -10.01
CA GLY A 191 22.05 21.92 -10.02
C GLY A 191 20.63 22.22 -9.51
N ALA A 192 19.78 21.21 -9.33
CA ALA A 192 18.40 21.39 -8.89
C ALA A 192 18.32 21.78 -7.40
N SER A 193 17.18 22.37 -7.01
CA SER A 193 16.85 22.60 -5.61
C SER A 193 16.82 21.29 -4.82
N MET A 194 17.11 21.37 -3.52
CA MET A 194 16.84 20.25 -2.61
C MET A 194 15.34 20.08 -2.45
N HIS A 195 14.87 18.84 -2.39
CA HIS A 195 13.48 18.48 -2.15
C HIS A 195 13.40 17.54 -0.95
N THR A 196 12.32 17.64 -0.17
CA THR A 196 12.00 16.68 0.90
C THR A 196 10.98 15.66 0.40
N ASN A 197 10.69 14.67 1.23
CA ASN A 197 9.51 13.84 1.05
C ASN A 197 8.18 14.57 1.37
N GLU A 198 8.25 15.76 1.98
CA GLU A 198 7.09 16.39 2.63
C GLU A 198 6.77 17.82 2.15
N GLN A 199 7.71 18.58 1.57
CA GLN A 199 7.57 20.03 1.33
C GLN A 199 8.51 20.57 0.23
N ASP A 200 8.02 20.65 -1.01
CA ASP A 200 8.48 21.62 -2.01
C ASP A 200 7.45 22.77 -2.06
N PRO A 201 7.85 24.05 -1.86
CA PRO A 201 6.94 25.20 -1.91
C PRO A 201 6.26 25.42 -3.27
N THR A 202 6.69 24.73 -4.33
CA THR A 202 6.06 24.74 -5.65
C THR A 202 5.17 23.51 -5.93
N VAL A 203 5.00 22.66 -4.91
CA VAL A 203 4.13 21.47 -4.85
C VAL A 203 3.37 21.52 -3.51
N ALA A 204 2.61 22.59 -3.31
CA ALA A 204 1.95 22.94 -2.03
C ALA A 204 0.74 22.06 -1.64
N GLU A 205 0.48 20.96 -2.36
CA GLU A 205 -0.72 20.12 -2.19
C GLU A 205 -0.39 18.63 -2.06
N CYS A 206 0.82 18.28 -1.62
CA CYS A 206 1.20 16.89 -1.39
C CYS A 206 1.42 16.61 0.09
N GLU A 207 0.35 16.20 0.78
CA GLU A 207 0.35 15.96 2.22
C GLU A 207 1.06 14.65 2.64
N SER A 208 1.40 13.75 1.70
CA SER A 208 2.15 12.53 2.01
C SER A 208 2.73 11.88 0.76
N CYS A 209 4.06 11.90 0.58
CA CYS A 209 4.74 10.92 -0.27
C CYS A 209 5.36 9.80 0.57
N ASP A 210 4.61 9.27 1.52
CA ASP A 210 5.06 8.08 2.24
C ASP A 210 5.00 6.87 1.32
N TYR A 211 6.17 6.32 1.02
CA TYR A 211 6.30 5.04 0.33
C TYR A 211 6.22 3.92 1.35
N THR A 212 5.43 2.90 1.05
CA THR A 212 5.38 1.68 1.85
C THR A 212 6.68 0.90 1.73
N ASP A 213 6.98 0.06 2.73
CA ASP A 213 8.11 -0.88 2.66
C ASP A 213 8.04 -1.81 1.45
N MET A 214 6.82 -2.12 0.99
CA MET A 214 6.58 -2.92 -0.20
C MET A 214 7.03 -2.18 -1.47
N GLU A 215 6.65 -0.92 -1.62
CA GLU A 215 7.07 -0.09 -2.76
C GLU A 215 8.59 0.13 -2.74
N LEU A 216 9.17 0.39 -1.57
CA LEU A 216 10.62 0.50 -1.42
C LEU A 216 11.33 -0.82 -1.79
N ALA A 217 10.82 -1.98 -1.37
CA ALA A 217 11.40 -3.28 -1.70
C ALA A 217 11.36 -3.59 -3.20
N GLN A 218 10.32 -3.13 -3.90
CA GLN A 218 10.15 -3.35 -5.34
C GLN A 218 11.11 -2.47 -6.17
N HIS A 219 11.40 -1.26 -5.70
CA HIS A 219 12.09 -0.24 -6.51
C HIS A 219 13.52 0.08 -6.05
N LEU A 220 13.91 -0.29 -4.83
CA LEU A 220 15.29 -0.18 -4.37
C LEU A 220 16.11 -1.41 -4.74
N ARG A 221 17.41 -1.21 -4.97
CA ARG A 221 18.34 -2.34 -5.07
C ARG A 221 18.40 -3.08 -3.73
N PRO A 222 18.61 -4.41 -3.71
CA PRO A 222 18.60 -5.20 -2.48
C PRO A 222 19.50 -4.62 -1.36
N ALA A 223 20.71 -4.18 -1.71
CA ALA A 223 21.65 -3.59 -0.76
C ALA A 223 21.18 -2.24 -0.18
N GLU A 224 20.42 -1.45 -0.94
CA GLU A 224 19.87 -0.17 -0.49
C GLU A 224 18.66 -0.38 0.41
N PHE A 225 17.81 -1.35 0.06
CA PHE A 225 16.68 -1.75 0.90
C PHE A 225 17.13 -2.37 2.22
N GLU A 226 18.16 -3.22 2.21
CA GLU A 226 18.71 -3.81 3.44
C GLU A 226 19.29 -2.74 4.38
N LEU A 227 19.97 -1.73 3.84
CA LEU A 227 20.47 -0.59 4.61
C LEU A 227 19.32 0.20 5.24
N TYR A 228 18.27 0.47 4.45
CA TYR A 228 17.06 1.15 4.92
C TYR A 228 16.39 0.40 6.09
N MET A 229 16.12 -0.90 5.92
CA MET A 229 15.50 -1.74 6.95
C MET A 229 16.37 -1.85 8.19
N SER A 230 17.70 -1.94 8.02
CA SER A 230 18.64 -1.96 9.13
C SER A 230 18.65 -0.66 9.93
N GLY A 231 18.56 0.49 9.26
CA GLY A 231 18.43 1.80 9.89
C GLY A 231 17.10 1.92 10.65
N ARG A 232 15.97 1.59 10.01
CA ARG A 232 14.65 1.61 10.68
C ARG A 232 14.59 0.71 11.90
N LYS A 233 15.12 -0.51 11.81
CA LYS A 233 15.21 -1.42 12.96
C LYS A 233 15.99 -0.78 14.11
N ARG A 234 17.10 -0.09 13.83
CA ARG A 234 17.89 0.61 14.83
C ARG A 234 17.10 1.76 15.47
N CYS A 235 16.49 2.63 14.66
CA CYS A 235 15.67 3.73 15.16
C CYS A 235 14.50 3.23 16.03
N LEU A 236 13.82 2.15 15.61
CA LEU A 236 12.76 1.52 16.40
C LEU A 236 13.28 0.94 17.72
N GLN A 237 14.45 0.27 17.70
CA GLN A 237 15.08 -0.23 18.92
C GLN A 237 15.45 0.90 19.88
N GLU A 238 16.01 1.99 19.37
CA GLU A 238 16.36 3.18 20.16
C GLU A 238 15.12 3.84 20.77
N ALA A 239 14.06 4.03 19.98
CA ALA A 239 12.79 4.58 20.47
C ALA A 239 12.16 3.69 21.55
N MET A 240 12.11 2.36 21.32
CA MET A 240 11.58 1.40 22.29
C MET A 240 12.40 1.40 23.59
N LEU A 241 13.74 1.50 23.49
CA LEU A 241 14.60 1.62 24.67
C LEU A 241 14.32 2.91 25.45
N GLN A 242 14.11 4.03 24.76
CA GLN A 242 13.76 5.31 25.40
C GLN A 242 12.41 5.24 26.12
N GLU A 243 11.39 4.62 25.50
CA GLU A 243 10.08 4.42 26.12
C GLU A 243 10.15 3.49 27.34
N VAL A 244 10.91 2.39 27.25
CA VAL A 244 11.14 1.48 28.38
C VAL A 244 11.86 2.21 29.52
N GLN A 245 12.86 3.04 29.21
CA GLN A 245 13.55 3.83 30.24
C GLN A 245 12.62 4.86 30.88
N ALA A 246 11.83 5.57 30.07
CA ALA A 246 10.87 6.56 30.57
C ALA A 246 9.82 5.91 31.50
N SER A 247 9.26 4.78 31.08
CA SER A 247 8.28 4.03 31.90
C SER A 247 8.91 3.45 33.17
N GLN A 248 10.13 2.91 33.12
CA GLN A 248 10.84 2.45 34.32
C GLN A 248 11.06 3.58 35.34
N VAL A 249 11.42 4.78 34.88
CA VAL A 249 11.58 5.94 35.76
C VAL A 249 10.26 6.34 36.43
N GLU A 250 9.15 6.25 35.70
CA GLU A 250 7.81 6.53 36.23
C GLU A 250 7.39 5.49 37.27
N VAL A 251 7.53 4.19 36.96
CA VAL A 251 7.23 3.10 37.90
C VAL A 251 8.07 3.23 39.18
N LEU A 252 9.38 3.45 39.06
CA LEU A 252 10.25 3.64 40.21
C LEU A 252 9.84 4.87 41.05
N ARG A 253 9.44 5.96 40.40
CA ARG A 253 8.93 7.16 41.10
C ARG A 253 7.66 6.84 41.89
N GLU A 254 6.71 6.12 41.29
CA GLU A 254 5.47 5.71 41.96
C GLU A 254 5.74 4.74 43.13
N GLU A 255 6.61 3.75 42.95
CA GLU A 255 6.99 2.83 44.02
C GLU A 255 7.68 3.55 45.18
N MET A 256 8.60 4.48 44.88
CA MET A 256 9.24 5.31 45.90
C MET A 256 8.23 6.17 46.66
N GLU A 257 7.27 6.78 45.96
CA GLU A 257 6.18 7.54 46.60
C GLU A 257 5.32 6.63 47.48
N GLN A 258 4.93 5.45 46.99
CA GLN A 258 4.17 4.49 47.80
C GLN A 258 4.94 4.04 49.04
N LEU A 259 6.24 3.75 48.92
CA LEU A 259 7.12 3.39 50.04
C LEU A 259 7.21 4.51 51.09
N ARG A 260 7.22 5.77 50.65
CA ARG A 260 7.25 6.95 51.53
C ARG A 260 5.92 7.23 52.22
N ARG A 261 4.79 6.69 51.76
CA ARG A 261 3.47 6.93 52.39
C ARG A 261 3.24 6.09 53.64
N CYS A 262 2.50 6.67 54.59
CA CYS A 262 2.04 5.99 55.79
C CYS A 262 1.20 4.76 55.44
N LYS A 263 1.60 3.59 55.94
CA LYS A 263 0.95 2.29 55.71
C LYS A 263 -0.33 2.06 56.53
N ILE A 264 -0.77 3.09 57.26
CA ILE A 264 -2.05 3.07 58.01
C ILE A 264 -3.10 3.91 57.29
N CYS A 265 -2.81 5.19 57.03
CA CYS A 265 -3.79 6.08 56.40
C CYS A 265 -3.65 6.18 54.90
N TYR A 266 -2.49 5.82 54.31
CA TYR A 266 -2.21 5.97 52.88
C TYR A 266 -2.55 7.38 52.38
N THR A 267 -2.22 8.42 53.13
CA THR A 267 -2.45 9.82 52.75
C THR A 267 -1.26 10.71 53.08
N ALA A 268 -0.77 10.64 54.31
CA ALA A 268 0.40 11.38 54.77
C ALA A 268 1.70 10.59 54.54
N GLU A 269 2.83 11.30 54.47
CA GLU A 269 4.16 10.70 54.43
C GLU A 269 4.47 9.98 55.75
N ALA A 270 5.11 8.82 55.68
CA ALA A 270 5.63 8.11 56.83
C ALA A 270 6.80 8.90 57.39
N ASN A 271 6.68 9.33 58.64
CA ASN A 271 7.67 10.19 59.29
C ASN A 271 7.88 9.85 60.77
N ALA A 272 7.37 8.70 61.24
CA ALA A 272 7.50 8.27 62.63
C ALA A 272 8.15 6.89 62.76
N VAL A 273 9.05 6.76 63.73
CA VAL A 273 9.69 5.51 64.17
C VAL A 273 9.18 5.10 65.53
N PHE A 274 8.84 3.83 65.67
CA PHE A 274 8.54 3.20 66.96
C PHE A 274 9.84 2.77 67.64
N MET A 275 10.36 3.57 68.57
CA MET A 275 11.72 3.41 69.11
C MET A 275 11.97 2.06 69.77
N ASP A 276 10.95 1.47 70.40
CA ASP A 276 11.08 0.17 71.07
C ASP A 276 11.34 -1.01 70.12
N CYS A 277 11.01 -0.87 68.83
CA CYS A 277 11.15 -1.94 67.84
C CYS A 277 11.78 -1.50 66.51
N GLY A 278 12.13 -0.23 66.35
CA GLY A 278 12.76 0.34 65.15
C GLY A 278 11.87 0.43 63.90
N HIS A 279 10.61 0.00 63.95
CA HIS A 279 9.75 0.00 62.76
C HIS A 279 9.41 1.43 62.30
N PHE A 280 9.51 1.64 60.99
CA PHE A 280 9.19 2.87 60.27
C PHE A 280 8.17 2.57 59.17
N GLY A 281 7.21 3.48 58.97
CA GLY A 281 6.14 3.28 57.97
C GLY A 281 4.79 3.90 58.35
N ALA A 282 4.70 4.63 59.47
CA ALA A 282 3.52 5.37 59.86
C ALA A 282 3.80 6.88 59.85
N CYS A 283 2.79 7.70 59.55
CA CYS A 283 2.84 9.12 59.89
C CYS A 283 2.68 9.28 61.41
N LEU A 284 3.13 10.42 61.95
CA LEU A 284 3.13 10.70 63.38
C LEU A 284 1.74 10.50 64.02
N ASP A 285 0.69 11.02 63.40
CA ASP A 285 -0.69 10.89 63.89
C ASP A 285 -1.15 9.43 63.98
N CYS A 286 -0.89 8.66 62.93
CA CYS A 286 -1.22 7.24 62.89
C CYS A 286 -0.40 6.45 63.92
N ALA A 287 0.88 6.79 64.10
CA ALA A 287 1.73 6.17 65.09
C ALA A 287 1.21 6.41 66.52
N HIS A 288 0.82 7.65 66.85
CA HIS A 288 0.23 7.96 68.15
C HIS A 288 -1.08 7.24 68.41
N ARG A 289 -1.97 7.15 67.40
CA ARG A 289 -3.21 6.38 67.52
C ARG A 289 -2.97 4.88 67.75
N ALA A 290 -1.95 4.32 67.10
CA ALA A 290 -1.62 2.90 67.24
C ALA A 290 -0.96 2.55 68.59
N ARG A 291 -0.34 3.53 69.28
CA ARG A 291 0.47 3.31 70.49
C ARG A 291 -0.19 2.41 71.55
N SER A 292 -1.49 2.60 71.82
CA SER A 292 -2.23 1.82 72.82
C SER A 292 -2.41 0.34 72.45
N ARG A 293 -2.30 0.00 71.18
CA ARG A 293 -2.45 -1.36 70.63
C ARG A 293 -1.11 -2.03 70.32
N GLY A 294 0.00 -1.34 70.55
CA GLY A 294 1.34 -1.78 70.15
C GLY A 294 1.69 -1.44 68.70
N CYS A 295 2.89 -1.82 68.26
CA CYS A 295 3.40 -1.53 66.94
C CYS A 295 2.54 -2.22 65.87
N PRO A 296 2.03 -1.51 64.85
CA PRO A 296 1.18 -2.09 63.81
C PRO A 296 1.91 -3.11 62.93
N PHE A 297 3.25 -3.11 62.93
CA PHE A 297 4.08 -3.98 62.08
C PHE A 297 4.50 -5.28 62.79
N CYS A 298 4.94 -5.20 64.05
CA CYS A 298 5.45 -6.36 64.82
C CYS A 298 4.69 -6.67 66.11
N ARG A 299 3.68 -5.85 66.46
CA ARG A 299 2.81 -5.99 67.66
C ARG A 299 3.51 -5.85 69.00
N LEU A 300 4.79 -5.47 69.04
CA LEU A 300 5.49 -5.17 70.28
C LEU A 300 4.91 -3.92 70.98
N PRO A 301 4.90 -3.85 72.32
CA PRO A 301 4.47 -2.66 73.05
C PRO A 301 5.28 -1.41 72.65
N VAL A 302 4.60 -0.28 72.49
CA VAL A 302 5.23 1.00 72.10
C VAL A 302 5.18 1.98 73.26
N ARG A 303 6.34 2.31 73.81
CA ARG A 303 6.51 3.33 74.84
C ARG A 303 6.99 4.65 74.25
N GLN A 304 7.79 4.63 73.19
CA GLN A 304 8.34 5.85 72.60
C GLN A 304 8.17 5.88 71.08
N ILE A 305 7.74 7.04 70.57
CA ILE A 305 7.59 7.33 69.15
C ILE A 305 8.41 8.58 68.86
N GLN A 306 9.24 8.54 67.82
CA GLN A 306 10.06 9.67 67.39
C GLN A 306 9.70 10.05 65.95
N GLN A 307 9.50 11.34 65.70
CA GLN A 307 9.41 11.85 64.33
C GLN A 307 10.82 11.97 63.76
N VAL A 308 11.05 11.43 62.56
CA VAL A 308 12.38 11.34 61.92
C VAL A 308 12.64 12.52 60.98
N PHE A 309 11.59 13.06 60.37
CA PHE A 309 11.67 14.21 59.45
C PHE A 309 10.47 15.13 59.69
N THR A 310 10.71 16.44 59.74
CA THR A 310 9.65 17.45 59.65
C THR A 310 9.39 17.72 58.16
N SER A 311 8.18 17.43 57.71
CA SER A 311 7.68 17.87 56.40
C SER A 311 7.64 19.40 56.33
#